data_AF-A0A9N9DGX8-F1
#
_entry.id   AF-A0A9N9DGX8-F1
#
_cell.length_a   1.000
_cell.length_b   1.000
_cell.length_c   1.000
_cell.angle_alpha   90.00
_cell.angle_beta   90.00
_cell.angle_gamma   90.00
#
_symmetry.space_group_name_H-M   'P 1'
#
loop_
_entity.id
_entity.type
_entity.pdbx_description
1 polymer ?
#
loop_
_entity_poly.entity_id
_entity_poly.type
_entity_poly.pdbx_seq_one_letter_code
_entity_poly.pdbx_strand_id
1 'polypeptide(L)'
;MINSSNKRNLTDPDSELDVPKKQKIKSSFQHPLGIKPWGNYYVDSIINNNFQISCRESSLGTLARLTDDLILEILGLLSVRDLLAISATSKVCYCFATFDELWKQLVIRKYNGDWWWQGTWRLTFLK
;
A
#
# COMPACT_ATOMS: atom_id res chain seq x y z
N MET A 1 14.56 -64.99 33.78
CA MET A 1 14.11 -63.63 34.15
C MET A 1 15.22 -62.65 33.81
N ILE A 2 14.81 -61.48 33.34
CA ILE A 2 15.54 -60.54 32.49
C ILE A 2 16.57 -59.67 33.26
N ASN A 3 17.61 -59.25 32.52
CA ASN A 3 18.51 -58.09 32.67
C ASN A 3 19.71 -58.11 33.64
N SER A 4 20.92 -58.03 33.05
CA SER A 4 21.69 -56.76 32.98
C SER A 4 23.08 -56.99 32.38
N SER A 5 23.45 -56.20 31.35
CA SER A 5 24.68 -55.37 31.33
C SER A 5 25.07 -54.97 29.90
N ASN A 6 24.58 -53.79 29.50
CA ASN A 6 25.37 -52.63 29.07
C ASN A 6 26.60 -52.88 28.17
N LYS A 7 26.46 -52.60 26.87
CA LYS A 7 27.52 -51.98 26.06
C LYS A 7 26.98 -50.82 25.22
N ARG A 8 27.34 -49.64 25.68
CA ARG A 8 27.48 -48.33 25.01
C ARG A 8 27.63 -48.41 23.47
N ASN A 9 26.77 -47.68 22.76
CA ASN A 9 27.05 -47.05 21.46
C ASN A 9 26.55 -45.60 21.62
N LEU A 10 27.43 -44.67 21.98
CA LEU A 10 28.20 -43.81 21.06
C LEU A 10 27.27 -42.95 20.18
N THR A 11 27.00 -41.76 20.71
CA THR A 11 26.56 -40.50 20.08
C THR A 11 26.54 -40.46 18.54
N ASP A 12 25.35 -40.32 17.97
CA ASP A 12 25.15 -39.64 16.68
C ASP A 12 24.79 -38.16 16.98
N PRO A 13 25.56 -37.18 16.48
CA PRO A 13 25.39 -35.76 16.79
C PRO A 13 24.47 -35.02 15.80
N ASP A 14 23.60 -35.71 15.08
CA ASP A 14 22.74 -35.11 14.04
C ASP A 14 21.25 -35.28 14.35
N SER A 15 20.85 -35.12 15.62
CA SER A 15 19.45 -34.84 15.93
C SER A 15 19.11 -33.43 15.44
N GLU A 16 18.79 -33.35 14.16
CA GLU A 16 18.26 -32.20 13.46
C GLU A 16 17.15 -31.59 14.34
N LEU A 17 17.47 -30.46 14.97
CA LEU A 17 16.50 -29.70 15.74
C LEU A 17 15.39 -29.30 14.78
N ASP A 18 14.19 -29.85 15.00
CA ASP A 18 12.98 -29.55 14.22
C ASP A 18 12.66 -28.06 14.37
N VAL A 19 13.26 -27.23 13.52
CA VAL A 19 13.03 -25.79 13.49
C VAL A 19 11.58 -25.60 13.05
N PRO A 20 10.71 -24.97 13.86
CA PRO A 20 9.31 -24.83 13.51
C PRO A 20 9.22 -24.03 12.19
N LYS A 21 8.73 -24.71 11.14
CA LYS A 21 8.44 -24.11 9.84
C LYS A 21 7.57 -22.88 10.08
N LYS A 22 8.12 -21.68 9.85
CA LYS A 22 7.39 -20.40 9.92
C LYS A 22 6.12 -20.52 9.08
N GLN A 23 5.00 -20.77 9.73
CA GLN A 23 3.70 -20.75 9.07
C GLN A 23 3.43 -19.31 8.66
N LYS A 24 3.42 -19.06 7.35
CA LYS A 24 3.01 -17.77 6.78
C LYS A 24 1.55 -17.54 7.15
N ILE A 25 1.31 -16.77 8.20
CA ILE A 25 -0.01 -16.20 8.48
C ILE A 25 -0.32 -15.30 7.27
N LYS A 26 -1.22 -15.76 6.39
CA LYS A 26 -1.73 -14.91 5.31
C LYS A 26 -2.55 -13.79 5.97
N SER A 27 -1.95 -12.61 6.13
CA SER A 27 -2.70 -11.42 6.50
C SER A 27 -3.67 -11.10 5.37
N SER A 28 -4.93 -11.50 5.53
CA SER A 28 -6.01 -11.36 4.56
C SER A 28 -6.45 -9.90 4.30
N PHE A 29 -5.82 -8.93 4.96
CA PHE A 29 -6.14 -7.51 4.82
C PHE A 29 -5.14 -6.83 3.88
N GLN A 30 -5.26 -7.11 2.58
CA GLN A 30 -4.61 -6.30 1.56
C GLN A 30 -5.62 -5.27 1.04
N HIS A 31 -5.19 -4.01 0.94
CA HIS A 31 -6.00 -2.99 0.26
C HIS A 31 -6.34 -3.48 -1.16
N PRO A 32 -7.55 -3.23 -1.70
CA PRO A 32 -7.95 -3.72 -3.02
C PRO A 32 -6.98 -3.32 -4.15
N LEU A 33 -6.32 -2.17 -4.03
CA LEU A 33 -5.31 -1.71 -4.97
C LEU A 33 -3.88 -2.24 -4.69
N GLY A 34 -3.68 -3.04 -3.64
CA GLY A 34 -2.37 -3.54 -3.21
C GLY A 34 -1.46 -2.44 -2.65
N ILE A 35 -2.03 -1.29 -2.28
CA ILE A 35 -1.31 -0.15 -1.72
C ILE A 35 -1.09 -0.41 -0.23
N LYS A 36 0.13 -0.16 0.24
CA LYS A 36 0.50 -0.29 1.65
C LYS A 36 0.79 1.10 2.23
N PRO A 37 0.30 1.40 3.45
CA PRO A 37 0.74 2.59 4.19
C PRO A 37 2.26 2.60 4.38
N TRP A 38 2.85 3.79 4.51
CA TRP A 38 4.28 3.97 4.73
C TRP A 38 4.83 3.17 5.91
N GLY A 39 4.10 3.11 7.02
CA GLY A 39 4.51 2.32 8.20
C GLY A 39 4.63 0.83 7.89
N ASN A 40 3.64 0.25 7.20
CA ASN A 40 3.68 -1.15 6.78
C ASN A 40 4.83 -1.40 5.80
N TYR A 41 5.10 -0.45 4.91
CA TYR A 41 6.20 -0.54 3.95
C TYR A 41 7.57 -0.52 4.65
N TYR A 42 7.75 0.35 5.66
CA TYR A 42 8.97 0.41 6.47
C TYR A 42 9.18 -0.87 7.29
N VAL A 43 8.13 -1.40 7.92
CA VAL A 43 8.24 -2.66 8.67
C VAL A 43 8.61 -3.81 7.72
N ASP A 44 8.02 -3.87 6.53
CA ASP A 44 8.36 -4.87 5.52
C ASP A 44 9.81 -4.73 5.02
N SER A 45 10.36 -3.51 4.95
CA SER A 45 11.75 -3.26 4.53
C SER A 45 12.76 -3.76 5.53
N ILE A 46 12.43 -3.72 6.82
CA ILE A 46 13.31 -4.19 7.89
C ILE A 46 13.22 -5.71 8.05
N ILE A 47 12.04 -6.30 7.90
CA ILE A 47 11.80 -7.73 8.19
C ILE A 47 12.14 -8.62 6.98
N ASN A 48 11.97 -8.15 5.75
CA ASN A 48 12.15 -8.95 4.55
C ASN A 48 13.43 -8.55 3.78
N ASN A 49 14.39 -9.46 3.67
CA ASN A 49 15.62 -9.25 2.90
C ASN A 49 15.39 -9.05 1.38
N ASN A 50 14.25 -9.52 0.84
CA ASN A 50 13.83 -9.29 -0.54
C ASN A 50 12.88 -8.09 -0.61
N PHE A 51 13.38 -6.92 -0.24
CA PHE A 51 12.59 -5.70 -0.24
C PHE A 51 12.17 -5.31 -1.66
N GLN A 52 10.86 -5.19 -1.86
CA GLN A 52 10.29 -4.78 -3.14
C GLN A 52 10.11 -3.26 -3.17
N ILE A 53 10.35 -2.65 -4.33
CA ILE A 53 10.10 -1.22 -4.60
C ILE A 53 8.69 -0.82 -4.15
N SER A 54 8.56 0.40 -3.63
CA SER A 54 7.31 0.85 -3.02
C SER A 54 6.23 0.98 -4.08
N CYS A 55 4.97 0.76 -3.69
CA CYS A 55 3.85 0.99 -4.59
C CYS A 55 3.83 2.43 -5.12
N ARG A 56 4.34 3.39 -4.32
CA ARG A 56 4.49 4.80 -4.69
C ARG A 56 5.53 4.98 -5.78
N GLU A 57 6.76 4.52 -5.57
CA GLU A 57 7.86 4.62 -6.52
C GLU A 57 7.53 3.91 -7.84
N SER A 58 7.00 2.69 -7.77
CA SER A 58 6.62 1.91 -8.97
C SER A 58 5.45 2.53 -9.75
N SER A 59 4.54 3.26 -9.10
CA SER A 59 3.34 3.81 -9.76
C SER A 59 3.52 5.26 -10.23
N LEU A 60 4.34 6.06 -9.55
CA LEU A 60 4.55 7.48 -9.87
C LEU A 60 5.82 7.74 -10.69
N GLY A 61 6.78 6.82 -10.68
CA GLY A 61 8.08 7.02 -11.33
C GLY A 61 8.75 8.29 -10.82
N THR A 62 9.12 9.21 -11.71
CA THR A 62 9.78 10.47 -11.33
C THR A 62 8.94 11.35 -10.41
N LEU A 63 7.61 11.30 -10.51
CA LEU A 63 6.71 12.06 -9.62
C LEU A 63 6.81 11.60 -8.17
N ALA A 64 7.34 10.39 -7.90
CA ALA A 64 7.56 9.91 -6.54
C ALA A 64 8.62 10.75 -5.77
N ARG A 65 9.38 11.61 -6.44
CA ARG A 65 10.29 12.53 -5.74
C ARG A 65 9.58 13.71 -5.07
N LEU A 66 8.35 14.00 -5.48
CA LEU A 66 7.54 15.08 -4.90
C LEU A 66 6.89 14.62 -3.59
N THR A 67 6.59 15.55 -2.69
CA THR A 67 5.76 15.27 -1.52
C THR A 67 4.30 15.10 -1.93
N ASP A 68 3.51 14.44 -1.08
CA ASP A 68 2.09 14.18 -1.35
C ASP A 68 1.30 15.49 -1.54
N ASP A 69 1.62 16.54 -0.76
CA ASP A 69 1.02 17.87 -0.90
C ASP A 69 1.31 18.53 -2.25
N LEU A 70 2.56 18.47 -2.72
CA LEU A 70 2.94 19.03 -4.03
C LEU A 70 2.27 18.30 -5.18
N ILE A 71 2.12 16.98 -5.08
CA ILE A 71 1.38 16.19 -6.07
C ILE A 71 -0.09 16.65 -6.08
N LEU A 72 -0.73 16.75 -4.93
CA LEU A 72 -2.12 17.20 -4.81
C LEU A 72 -2.30 18.63 -5.33
N GLU A 73 -1.36 19.53 -5.07
CA GLU A 73 -1.37 20.90 -5.58
C GLU A 73 -1.30 20.93 -7.12
N ILE A 74 -0.38 20.16 -7.72
CA ILE A 74 -0.27 20.02 -9.18
C ILE A 74 -1.56 19.45 -9.77
N LEU A 75 -2.11 18.39 -9.17
CA LEU A 75 -3.37 17.79 -9.62
C LEU A 75 -4.54 18.77 -9.51
N GLY A 76 -4.51 19.68 -8.53
CA GLY A 76 -5.51 20.74 -8.33
C GLY A 76 -5.47 21.85 -9.38
N LEU A 77 -4.43 21.90 -10.22
CA LEU A 77 -4.33 22.83 -11.36
C LEU A 77 -4.89 22.22 -12.66
N LEU A 78 -5.11 20.91 -12.70
CA LEU A 78 -5.55 20.21 -13.90
C LEU A 78 -7.04 20.42 -14.18
N SER A 79 -7.41 20.34 -15.46
CA SER A 79 -8.83 20.21 -15.83
C SER A 79 -9.37 18.86 -15.36
N VAL A 80 -10.67 18.75 -15.22
CA VAL A 80 -11.33 17.51 -14.77
C VAL A 80 -11.07 16.36 -15.74
N ARG A 81 -10.98 16.65 -17.04
CA ARG A 81 -10.67 15.65 -18.06
C ARG A 81 -9.26 15.12 -17.87
N ASP A 82 -8.29 16.00 -17.63
CA ASP A 82 -6.90 15.61 -17.40
C ASP A 82 -6.73 14.89 -16.07
N LEU A 83 -7.48 15.28 -15.03
CA LEU A 83 -7.50 14.61 -13.74
C LEU A 83 -8.04 13.17 -13.84
N LEU A 84 -9.06 12.94 -14.67
CA LEU A 84 -9.54 11.60 -14.95
C LEU A 84 -8.53 10.80 -15.78
N ALA A 85 -7.91 11.42 -16.79
CA ALA A 85 -6.88 10.77 -17.60
C ALA A 85 -5.68 10.34 -16.75
N ILE A 86 -5.17 11.21 -15.88
CA ILE A 86 -4.02 10.87 -15.01
C ILE A 86 -4.40 9.80 -13.98
N SER A 87 -5.64 9.79 -13.48
CA SER A 87 -6.12 8.74 -12.57
C SER A 87 -6.09 7.34 -13.18
N ALA A 88 -6.16 7.23 -14.51
CA ALA A 88 -6.14 5.95 -15.21
C ALA A 88 -4.71 5.43 -15.48
N THR A 89 -3.67 6.23 -15.22
CA THR A 89 -2.29 5.87 -15.55
C THR A 89 -1.65 4.93 -14.53
N SER A 90 -2.00 5.05 -13.25
CA SER A 90 -1.45 4.20 -12.18
C SER A 90 -2.35 4.13 -10.95
N LYS A 91 -2.13 3.14 -10.10
CA LYS A 91 -2.92 2.93 -8.88
C LYS A 91 -2.77 4.07 -7.87
N VAL A 92 -1.56 4.62 -7.76
CA VAL A 92 -1.28 5.73 -6.83
C VAL A 92 -1.79 7.04 -7.40
N CYS A 93 -1.69 7.27 -8.71
CA CYS A 93 -2.34 8.39 -9.38
C CYS A 93 -3.86 8.35 -9.18
N TYR A 94 -4.48 7.16 -9.27
CA TYR A 94 -5.89 6.98 -8.96
C TYR A 94 -6.21 7.41 -7.52
N CYS A 95 -5.43 6.99 -6.53
CA CYS A 95 -5.63 7.40 -5.13
C CYS A 95 -5.55 8.93 -4.94
N PHE A 96 -4.52 9.58 -5.48
CA PHE A 96 -4.41 11.04 -5.39
C PHE A 96 -5.53 11.76 -6.12
N ALA A 97 -5.87 11.32 -7.34
CA ALA A 97 -6.93 11.94 -8.14
C ALA A 97 -8.33 11.69 -7.57
N THR A 98 -8.52 10.70 -6.68
CA THR A 98 -9.78 10.44 -5.97
C THR A 98 -9.81 11.02 -4.57
N PHE A 99 -8.77 11.76 -4.15
CA PHE A 99 -8.69 12.34 -2.83
C PHE A 99 -9.79 13.38 -2.61
N ASP A 100 -10.60 13.20 -1.57
CA ASP A 100 -11.85 13.95 -1.40
C ASP A 100 -11.61 15.46 -1.22
N GLU A 101 -10.52 15.84 -0.55
CA GLU A 101 -10.14 17.25 -0.38
C GLU A 101 -9.84 17.95 -1.71
N LEU A 102 -9.24 17.24 -2.68
CA LEU A 102 -8.98 17.77 -4.02
C LEU A 102 -10.30 18.16 -4.69
N TRP A 103 -11.30 17.27 -4.64
CA TRP A 103 -12.60 17.52 -5.23
C TRP A 103 -13.38 18.63 -4.51
N LYS A 104 -13.24 18.76 -3.18
CA LYS A 104 -13.83 19.87 -2.43
C LYS A 104 -13.36 21.22 -2.95
N GLN A 105 -12.05 21.38 -3.12
CA GLN A 105 -11.46 22.61 -3.64
C GLN A 105 -11.97 22.92 -5.06
N LEU A 106 -12.09 21.89 -5.91
CA LEU A 106 -12.63 22.05 -7.27
C LEU A 106 -14.10 22.48 -7.26
N VAL A 107 -14.95 21.89 -6.41
CA VAL A 107 -16.37 22.27 -6.28
C VAL A 107 -16.51 23.72 -5.84
N ILE A 108 -15.80 24.11 -4.77
CA ILE A 108 -15.86 25.47 -4.24
C ILE A 108 -15.43 26.49 -5.30
N ARG A 109 -14.32 26.23 -6.00
CA ARG A 109 -13.81 27.11 -7.06
C ARG A 109 -14.76 27.22 -8.25
N LYS A 110 -15.42 26.13 -8.64
CA LYS A 110 -16.27 26.09 -9.83
C LYS A 110 -17.68 26.65 -9.59
N TYR A 111 -18.30 26.27 -8.48
CA TYR A 111 -19.72 26.56 -8.21
C TYR A 111 -19.92 27.68 -7.20
N ASN A 112 -18.88 28.12 -6.49
CA ASN A 112 -18.90 29.27 -5.58
C ASN A 112 -20.07 29.30 -4.57
N GLY A 113 -20.53 28.11 -4.16
CA GLY A 113 -21.67 27.90 -3.24
C GLY A 113 -22.94 27.34 -3.87
N ASP A 114 -23.07 27.35 -5.20
CA ASP A 114 -24.24 26.83 -5.93
C ASP A 114 -24.09 25.34 -6.28
N TRP A 115 -24.13 24.49 -5.26
CA TRP A 115 -24.03 23.04 -5.42
C TRP A 115 -24.85 22.31 -4.34
N TRP A 116 -25.27 21.08 -4.65
CA TRP A 116 -25.99 20.22 -3.71
C TRP A 116 -25.18 18.96 -3.40
N TRP A 117 -24.88 18.72 -2.13
CA TRP A 117 -24.11 17.56 -1.68
C TRP A 117 -24.68 16.24 -2.20
N GLN A 118 -23.84 15.40 -2.82
CA GLN A 118 -24.22 14.08 -3.35
C GLN A 118 -23.52 12.92 -2.61
N GLY A 119 -23.09 13.11 -1.36
CA GLY A 119 -22.45 12.07 -0.55
C GLY A 119 -20.92 12.02 -0.63
N THR A 120 -20.32 12.47 -1.74
CA THR A 120 -18.87 12.74 -1.85
C THR A 120 -18.62 14.01 -2.66
N TRP A 121 -17.47 14.67 -2.48
CA TRP A 121 -17.16 15.88 -3.26
C TRP A 121 -17.00 15.57 -4.75
N ARG A 122 -16.46 14.39 -5.08
CA ARG A 122 -16.35 13.92 -6.46
C ARG A 122 -17.71 13.77 -7.14
N LEU A 123 -18.68 13.12 -6.47
CA LEU A 123 -20.04 12.98 -7.02
C LEU A 123 -20.74 14.34 -7.12
N THR A 124 -20.50 15.23 -6.17
CA THR A 124 -21.04 16.59 -6.18
C THR A 124 -20.50 17.41 -7.36
N PHE A 125 -19.23 17.21 -7.73
CA PHE A 125 -18.61 17.90 -8.86
C PHE A 125 -19.06 17.38 -10.24
N LEU A 126 -19.21 16.06 -10.37
CA LEU A 126 -19.48 15.38 -11.64
C LEU A 126 -20.95 15.42 -12.07
N LYS A 127 -21.83 15.91 -11.20
CA LYS A 127 -23.24 16.11 -11.47
C LYS A 127 -23.47 17.42 -12.23
#